data_AF-A0A447MYD3-F1
#
_entry.id   AF-A0A447MYD3-F1
#
_cell.length_a   1.000
_cell.length_b   1.000
_cell.length_c   1.000
_cell.angle_alpha   90.00
_cell.angle_beta   90.00
_cell.angle_gamma   90.00
#
_symmetry.space_group_name_H-M   'P 1'
#
loop_
_entity.id
_entity.type
_entity.pdbx_description
1 polymer ?
#
loop_
_entity_poly.entity_id
_entity_poly.type
_entity_poly.pdbx_seq_one_letter_code
_entity_poly.pdbx_strand_id
1 'polypeptide(L)'
;MQENTVIKYLNTNMFIREITRWFARRSFQNRIFLLFLFTSTIVMLAITWYLTDITKERLHYQVGQRALIQAMQISAMPELVEAVEAHDLSRIKALIDPMRSFSDATYITVGNEKGQRLYHVNPDEIGKYMEGGDSDDALYNAKSYVSVRKGSLGSSLRGKSPIQDSTGKVIGIVSVGYTLEQLESWLNLQISSLLFPMALLLLVLLYCARRFSLHIKKQMLNMEPQQLSQLLIQQSVLFESVFEGLIAIDSHHRITAINQTARRLLNLSQPESELIGYAIPPCRVAGGLLLRCAAKKQKR
;
A
#
# COMPACT_ATOMS: atom_id res chain seq x y z
N MET A 1 -1.39 -27.91 27.75
CA MET A 1 -1.09 -26.99 26.64
C MET A 1 -2.17 -26.97 25.54
N GLN A 2 -3.08 -27.95 25.46
CA GLN A 2 -4.18 -28.00 24.47
C GLN A 2 -5.42 -27.14 24.80
N GLU A 3 -5.75 -26.92 26.08
CA GLU A 3 -6.93 -26.13 26.50
C GLU A 3 -6.87 -24.65 26.08
N ASN A 4 -5.70 -24.02 26.19
CA ASN A 4 -5.54 -22.61 25.82
C ASN A 4 -5.72 -22.34 24.32
N THR A 5 -5.49 -23.34 23.46
CA THR A 5 -5.69 -23.22 22.01
C THR A 5 -7.18 -23.29 21.66
N VAL A 6 -7.93 -24.19 22.29
CA VAL A 6 -9.37 -24.36 22.04
C VAL A 6 -10.17 -23.13 22.49
N ILE A 7 -9.83 -22.55 23.66
CA ILE A 7 -10.46 -21.32 24.15
C ILE A 7 -10.18 -20.14 23.21
N LYS A 8 -8.96 -20.01 22.68
CA LYS A 8 -8.60 -18.95 21.72
C LYS A 8 -9.35 -19.09 20.39
N TYR A 9 -9.54 -20.31 19.89
CA TYR A 9 -10.33 -20.59 18.68
C TYR A 9 -11.83 -20.32 18.87
N LEU A 10 -12.40 -20.72 20.01
CA LEU A 10 -13.80 -20.44 20.34
C LEU A 10 -14.09 -18.95 20.46
N ASN A 11 -13.18 -18.19 21.11
CA ASN A 11 -13.33 -16.74 21.25
C ASN A 11 -13.21 -16.02 19.90
N THR A 12 -12.30 -16.46 19.03
CA THR A 12 -12.13 -15.91 17.68
C THR A 12 -13.39 -16.16 16.82
N ASN A 13 -13.96 -17.37 16.87
CA ASN A 13 -15.20 -17.70 16.16
C ASN A 13 -16.43 -16.96 16.72
N MET A 14 -16.47 -16.71 18.02
CA MET A 14 -17.55 -15.94 18.65
C MET A 14 -17.49 -14.47 18.23
N PHE A 15 -16.31 -13.87 18.24
CA PHE A 15 -16.09 -12.48 17.81
C PHE A 15 -16.40 -12.29 16.32
N ILE A 16 -15.96 -13.22 15.46
CA ILE A 16 -16.30 -13.21 14.03
C ILE A 16 -17.83 -13.35 13.83
N ARG A 17 -18.52 -14.21 14.61
CA ARG A 17 -19.98 -14.35 14.56
C ARG A 17 -20.72 -13.10 15.05
N GLU A 18 -20.16 -12.33 15.98
CA GLU A 18 -20.77 -11.07 16.43
C GLU A 18 -20.58 -9.95 15.42
N ILE A 19 -19.38 -9.80 14.86
CA ILE A 19 -19.09 -8.82 13.80
C ILE A 19 -19.97 -9.08 12.57
N THR A 20 -20.08 -10.34 12.14
CA THR A 20 -20.94 -10.70 10.99
C THR A 20 -22.42 -10.46 11.27
N ARG A 21 -22.91 -10.77 12.48
CA ARG A 21 -24.30 -10.46 12.88
C ARG A 21 -24.58 -8.97 13.04
N TRP A 22 -23.58 -8.18 13.43
CA TRP A 22 -23.67 -6.72 13.50
C TRP A 22 -23.69 -6.09 12.09
N PHE A 23 -22.80 -6.56 11.20
CA PHE A 23 -22.80 -6.18 9.78
C PHE A 23 -24.12 -6.57 9.11
N ALA A 24 -24.64 -7.77 9.38
CA ALA A 24 -25.87 -8.30 8.81
C ALA A 24 -27.16 -7.59 9.28
N ARG A 25 -27.07 -6.68 10.26
CA ARG A 25 -28.21 -5.84 10.71
C ARG A 25 -28.21 -4.43 10.11
N ARG A 26 -27.11 -4.00 9.48
CA ARG A 26 -27.02 -2.69 8.82
C ARG A 26 -27.64 -2.75 7.41
N SER A 27 -28.11 -1.61 6.90
CA SER A 27 -28.58 -1.49 5.50
C SER A 27 -27.50 -1.96 4.53
N PHE A 28 -27.89 -2.52 3.39
CA PHE A 28 -26.96 -3.03 2.37
C PHE A 28 -25.92 -1.97 1.97
N GLN A 29 -26.35 -0.71 1.91
CA GLN A 29 -25.49 0.43 1.59
C GLN A 29 -24.32 0.59 2.56
N ASN A 30 -24.61 0.52 3.86
CA ASN A 30 -23.60 0.68 4.90
C ASN A 30 -22.65 -0.52 4.93
N ARG A 31 -23.12 -1.74 4.60
CA ARG A 31 -22.23 -2.91 4.50
C ARG A 31 -21.20 -2.73 3.39
N ILE A 32 -21.64 -2.35 2.19
CA ILE A 32 -20.74 -2.11 1.06
C ILE A 32 -19.78 -0.98 1.37
N PHE A 33 -20.28 0.14 1.90
CA PHE A 33 -19.44 1.28 2.26
C PHE A 33 -18.37 0.92 3.31
N LEU A 34 -18.75 0.19 4.37
CA LEU A 34 -17.82 -0.25 5.40
C LEU A 34 -16.79 -1.24 4.87
N LEU A 35 -17.16 -2.13 3.95
CA LEU A 35 -16.22 -3.03 3.29
C LEU A 35 -15.19 -2.25 2.47
N PHE A 36 -15.63 -1.26 1.66
CA PHE A 36 -14.72 -0.40 0.91
C PHE A 36 -13.82 0.44 1.81
N LEU A 37 -14.37 1.00 2.90
CA LEU A 37 -13.58 1.73 3.89
C LEU A 37 -12.51 0.83 4.50
N PHE A 38 -12.88 -0.38 4.92
CA PHE A 38 -11.96 -1.33 5.53
C PHE A 38 -10.85 -1.76 4.58
N THR A 39 -11.20 -2.20 3.36
CA THR A 39 -10.21 -2.65 2.37
C THR A 39 -9.31 -1.49 1.93
N SER A 40 -9.86 -0.30 1.69
CA SER A 40 -9.09 0.90 1.35
C SER A 40 -8.12 1.28 2.46
N THR A 41 -8.55 1.24 3.73
CA THR A 41 -7.68 1.56 4.87
C THR A 41 -6.52 0.58 4.97
N ILE A 42 -6.78 -0.73 4.81
CA ILE A 42 -5.73 -1.75 4.83
C ILE A 42 -4.71 -1.53 3.71
N VAL A 43 -5.18 -1.28 2.48
CA VAL A 43 -4.30 -1.03 1.33
C VAL A 43 -3.45 0.22 1.56
N MET A 44 -4.05 1.30 2.08
CA MET A 44 -3.33 2.54 2.39
C MET A 44 -2.25 2.34 3.46
N LEU A 45 -2.54 1.56 4.50
CA LEU A 45 -1.55 1.22 5.53
C LEU A 45 -0.40 0.39 4.96
N ALA A 46 -0.71 -0.61 4.12
CA ALA A 46 0.30 -1.44 3.46
C ALA A 46 1.20 -0.62 2.54
N ILE A 47 0.63 0.29 1.74
CA ILE A 47 1.39 1.20 0.87
C ILE A 47 2.25 2.14 1.72
N THR A 48 1.69 2.75 2.77
CA THR A 48 2.44 3.64 3.65
C THR A 48 3.63 2.92 4.26
N TRP A 49 3.41 1.73 4.84
CA TRP A 49 4.48 0.91 5.41
C TRP A 49 5.57 0.60 4.38
N TYR A 50 5.19 0.12 3.19
CA TYR A 50 6.13 -0.19 2.12
C TYR A 50 6.94 1.04 1.67
N LEU A 51 6.29 2.20 1.50
CA LEU A 51 6.96 3.44 1.12
C LEU A 51 7.90 3.95 2.21
N THR A 52 7.53 3.83 3.49
CA THR A 52 8.43 4.23 4.59
C THR A 52 9.68 3.37 4.65
N ASP A 53 9.54 2.06 4.48
CA ASP A 53 10.64 1.11 4.57
C ASP A 53 11.66 1.34 3.44
N ILE A 54 11.18 1.41 2.20
CA ILE A 54 12.05 1.65 1.03
C ILE A 54 12.70 3.03 1.06
N THR A 55 12.02 4.05 1.60
CA THR A 55 12.57 5.41 1.69
C THR A 55 13.69 5.45 2.73
N LYS A 56 13.54 4.75 3.86
CA LYS A 56 14.57 4.67 4.89
C LYS A 56 15.85 4.05 4.33
N GLU A 57 15.78 2.88 3.71
CA GLU A 57 16.96 2.21 3.15
C GLU A 57 17.65 3.06 2.08
N ARG A 58 16.86 3.65 1.16
CA ARG A 58 17.39 4.54 0.12
C ARG A 58 18.08 5.76 0.71
N LEU A 59 17.48 6.38 1.72
CA LEU A 59 18.07 7.55 2.39
C LEU A 59 19.41 7.19 3.04
N HIS A 60 19.47 6.09 3.77
CA HIS A 60 20.72 5.60 4.37
C HIS A 60 21.80 5.33 3.32
N TYR A 61 21.45 4.68 2.21
CA TYR A 61 22.39 4.40 1.13
C TYR A 61 22.91 5.68 0.46
N GLN A 62 22.00 6.59 0.09
CA GLN A 62 22.35 7.86 -0.57
C GLN A 62 23.20 8.76 0.32
N VAL A 63 22.81 8.92 1.59
CA VAL A 63 23.59 9.72 2.55
C VAL A 63 24.92 9.02 2.87
N GLY A 64 24.95 7.70 2.92
CA GLY A 64 26.18 6.91 3.09
C GLY A 64 27.19 7.16 1.97
N GLN A 65 26.74 7.03 0.72
CA GLN A 65 27.58 7.33 -0.45
C GLN A 65 28.02 8.80 -0.47
N ARG A 66 27.12 9.72 -0.16
CA ARG A 66 27.43 11.15 -0.09
C ARG A 66 28.51 11.45 0.95
N ALA A 67 28.40 10.87 2.14
CA ALA A 67 29.39 11.00 3.20
C ALA A 67 30.75 10.42 2.78
N LEU A 68 30.74 9.27 2.11
CA LEU A 68 31.95 8.62 1.60
C LEU A 68 32.65 9.46 0.52
N ILE A 69 31.90 9.95 -0.45
CA ILE A 69 32.43 10.79 -1.54
C ILE A 69 33.04 12.08 -0.96
N GLN A 70 32.37 12.74 -0.02
CA GLN A 70 32.92 13.91 0.66
C GLN A 70 34.20 13.56 1.42
N ALA A 71 34.23 12.45 2.16
CA ALA A 71 35.43 12.03 2.88
C ALA A 71 36.60 11.77 1.94
N MET A 72 36.37 11.11 0.80
CA MET A 72 37.39 10.83 -0.22
C MET A 72 37.88 12.11 -0.92
N GLN A 73 36.98 13.05 -1.21
CA GLN A 73 37.35 14.33 -1.83
C GLN A 73 38.22 15.15 -0.90
N ILE A 74 37.84 15.23 0.38
CA ILE A 74 38.59 15.97 1.39
C ILE A 74 39.94 15.30 1.64
N SER A 75 40.00 13.97 1.78
CA SER A 75 41.24 13.26 2.06
C SER A 75 42.25 13.28 0.90
N ALA A 76 41.78 13.50 -0.33
CA ALA A 76 42.62 13.60 -1.53
C ALA A 76 43.12 15.04 -1.81
N MET A 77 42.77 16.04 -0.99
CA MET A 77 43.24 17.41 -1.18
C MET A 77 44.74 17.54 -0.88
N PRO A 78 45.57 18.00 -1.84
CA PRO A 78 47.01 18.13 -1.62
C PRO A 78 47.36 19.04 -0.42
N GLU A 79 46.67 20.18 -0.30
CA GLU A 79 46.88 21.12 0.81
C GLU A 79 46.54 20.53 2.18
N LEU A 80 45.56 19.60 2.25
CA LEU A 80 45.21 18.91 3.48
C LEU A 80 46.26 17.85 3.83
N VAL A 81 46.74 17.11 2.84
CA VAL A 81 47.82 16.12 3.00
C VAL A 81 49.04 16.82 3.59
N GLU A 82 49.50 17.92 2.99
CA GLU A 82 50.63 18.73 3.50
C GLU A 82 50.40 19.23 4.93
N ALA A 83 49.19 19.73 5.22
CA ALA A 83 48.87 20.26 6.55
C ALA A 83 48.84 19.17 7.63
N VAL A 84 48.40 17.96 7.28
CA VAL A 84 48.39 16.78 8.17
C VAL A 84 49.82 16.29 8.40
N GLU A 85 50.65 16.20 7.36
CA GLU A 85 52.08 15.83 7.50
C GLU A 85 52.81 16.80 8.44
N ALA A 86 52.61 18.10 8.25
CA ALA A 86 53.19 19.16 9.07
C ALA A 86 52.57 19.28 10.47
N HIS A 87 51.49 18.53 10.77
CA HIS A 87 50.71 18.66 12.01
C HIS A 87 50.22 20.10 12.28
N ASP A 88 49.93 20.86 11.22
CA ASP A 88 49.49 22.26 11.32
C ASP A 88 47.97 22.35 11.52
N LEU A 89 47.55 22.36 12.78
CA LEU A 89 46.14 22.44 13.17
C LEU A 89 45.43 23.69 12.64
N SER A 90 46.16 24.81 12.53
CA SER A 90 45.58 26.08 12.06
C SER A 90 45.28 26.01 10.57
N ARG A 91 46.20 25.45 9.78
CA ARG A 91 46.00 25.24 8.34
C ARG A 91 44.91 24.20 8.06
N ILE A 92 44.87 23.09 8.80
CA ILE A 92 43.78 22.10 8.69
C ILE A 92 42.43 22.78 8.96
N LYS A 93 42.33 23.56 10.04
CA LYS A 93 41.09 24.28 10.39
C LYS A 93 40.66 25.25 9.28
N ALA A 94 41.58 26.02 8.73
CA ALA A 94 41.31 26.98 7.65
C ALA A 94 40.80 26.30 6.37
N LEU A 95 41.25 25.07 6.08
CA LEU A 95 40.80 24.28 4.94
C LEU A 95 39.41 23.65 5.15
N ILE A 96 39.15 23.12 6.35
CA ILE A 96 37.94 22.34 6.62
C ILE A 96 36.75 23.22 7.03
N ASP A 97 36.96 24.34 7.72
CA ASP A 97 35.86 25.22 8.17
C ASP A 97 34.95 25.70 7.02
N PRO A 98 35.47 26.18 5.88
CA PRO A 98 34.63 26.53 4.73
C PRO A 98 33.84 25.34 4.20
N MET A 99 34.46 24.17 4.06
CA MET A 99 33.80 22.95 3.57
C MET A 99 32.65 22.52 4.48
N ARG A 100 32.88 22.59 5.79
CA ARG A 100 31.86 22.33 6.78
C ARG A 100 30.70 23.32 6.68
N SER A 101 30.95 24.60 6.42
CA SER A 101 29.91 25.63 6.35
C SER A 101 28.94 25.46 5.18
N PHE A 102 29.40 24.88 4.07
CA PHE A 102 28.58 24.60 2.88
C PHE A 102 28.03 23.17 2.84
N SER A 103 28.54 22.26 3.67
CA SER A 103 28.09 20.87 3.75
C SER A 103 26.84 20.72 4.61
N ASP A 104 26.01 19.74 4.28
CA ASP A 104 24.87 19.30 5.09
C ASP A 104 25.26 18.25 6.15
N ALA A 105 26.54 17.86 6.22
CA ALA A 105 27.07 16.91 7.19
C ALA A 105 27.01 17.46 8.62
N THR A 106 26.62 16.63 9.58
CA THR A 106 26.59 17.04 11.00
C THR A 106 28.00 17.37 11.49
N TYR A 107 29.00 16.61 11.04
CA TYR A 107 30.38 16.85 11.40
C TYR A 107 31.37 16.38 10.33
N ILE A 108 32.54 17.03 10.34
CA ILE A 108 33.75 16.60 9.65
C ILE A 108 34.83 16.45 10.72
N THR A 109 35.54 15.32 10.71
CA THR A 109 36.67 15.05 11.62
C THR A 109 37.89 14.66 10.81
N VAL A 110 39.04 15.25 11.13
CA VAL A 110 40.34 14.83 10.59
C VAL A 110 41.14 14.23 11.73
N GLY A 111 41.72 13.06 11.52
CA GLY A 111 42.60 12.38 12.48
C GLY A 111 43.96 12.05 11.88
N ASN A 112 44.98 11.91 12.73
CA ASN A 112 46.30 11.44 12.33
C ASN A 112 46.35 9.91 12.17
N GLU A 113 47.53 9.35 11.89
CA GLU A 113 47.75 7.91 11.64
C GLU A 113 47.42 7.01 12.85
N LYS A 114 47.34 7.60 14.05
CA LYS A 114 46.95 6.91 15.29
C LYS A 114 45.47 7.10 15.63
N GLY A 115 44.71 7.79 14.77
CA GLY A 115 43.30 8.11 15.02
C GLY A 115 43.08 9.21 16.07
N GLN A 116 44.10 10.00 16.39
CA GLN A 116 43.96 11.19 17.24
C GLN A 116 43.39 12.35 16.41
N ARG A 117 42.36 13.03 16.92
CA ARG A 117 41.67 14.09 16.19
C ARG A 117 42.55 15.35 16.07
N LEU A 118 42.87 15.73 14.84
CA LEU A 118 43.52 17.00 14.49
C LEU A 118 42.48 18.11 14.28
N TYR A 119 41.29 17.74 13.79
CA TYR A 119 40.17 18.66 13.61
C TYR A 119 38.87 17.98 14.05
N HIS A 120 38.04 18.74 14.76
CA HIS A 120 36.69 18.30 15.13
C HIS A 120 35.76 19.51 15.28
N VAL A 121 34.46 19.28 15.13
CA VAL A 121 33.41 20.29 15.27
C VAL A 121 33.40 20.95 16.64
N ASN A 122 33.55 20.14 17.67
CA ASN A 122 33.78 20.58 19.04
C ASN A 122 35.29 20.72 19.30
N PRO A 123 35.82 21.93 19.57
CA PRO A 123 37.23 22.15 19.87
C PRO A 123 37.76 21.32 21.05
N ASP A 124 36.92 21.02 22.04
CA ASP A 124 37.30 20.26 23.24
C ASP A 124 37.60 18.78 22.93
N GLU A 125 37.26 18.32 21.74
CA GLU A 125 37.53 16.95 21.27
C GLU A 125 38.83 16.83 20.46
N ILE A 126 39.47 17.95 20.13
CA ILE A 126 40.75 17.97 19.43
C ILE A 126 41.84 17.42 20.35
N GLY A 127 42.73 16.58 19.81
CA GLY A 127 43.76 15.88 20.57
C GLY A 127 43.28 14.59 21.27
N LYS A 128 41.97 14.33 21.35
CA LYS A 128 41.43 13.04 21.82
C LYS A 128 41.38 12.01 20.67
N TYR A 129 41.30 10.73 21.01
CA TYR A 129 41.15 9.67 20.00
C TYR A 129 39.73 9.60 19.44
N MET A 130 39.62 9.22 18.18
CA MET A 130 38.32 9.00 17.53
C MET A 130 37.57 7.83 18.17
N GLU A 131 36.29 8.07 18.47
CA GLU A 131 35.42 7.09 19.10
C GLU A 131 34.58 6.26 18.11
N GLY A 132 34.38 5.00 18.46
CA GLY A 132 33.47 4.05 17.79
C GLY A 132 34.13 2.85 17.13
N GLY A 133 35.46 2.70 17.25
CA GLY A 133 36.18 1.45 16.96
C GLY A 133 36.07 0.97 15.51
N ASP A 134 35.98 1.90 14.57
CA ASP A 134 35.74 1.63 13.15
C ASP A 134 36.63 2.50 12.26
N SER A 135 37.82 2.89 12.72
CA SER A 135 38.82 3.64 11.93
C SER A 135 39.92 2.75 11.35
N ASP A 136 40.06 1.53 11.87
CA ASP A 136 41.18 0.62 11.61
C ASP A 136 41.31 0.25 10.12
N ASP A 137 40.19 0.00 9.43
CA ASP A 137 40.24 -0.35 8.00
C ASP A 137 40.72 0.81 7.11
N ALA A 138 40.46 2.06 7.51
CA ALA A 138 40.97 3.21 6.79
C ALA A 138 42.45 3.44 7.13
N LEU A 139 42.80 3.38 8.42
CA LEU A 139 44.15 3.66 8.89
C LEU A 139 45.18 2.59 8.49
N TYR A 140 44.82 1.31 8.58
CA TYR A 140 45.76 0.20 8.37
C TYR A 140 45.63 -0.46 6.99
N ASN A 141 44.41 -0.53 6.44
CA ASN A 141 44.15 -1.19 5.16
C ASN A 141 43.99 -0.21 3.99
N ALA A 142 44.09 1.10 4.24
CA ALA A 142 43.89 2.15 3.24
C ALA A 142 42.54 2.05 2.49
N LYS A 143 41.48 1.58 3.16
CA LYS A 143 40.16 1.41 2.55
C LYS A 143 39.23 2.58 2.89
N SER A 144 38.50 3.06 1.89
CA SER A 144 37.39 3.99 2.10
C SER A 144 36.08 3.22 2.20
N TYR A 145 35.27 3.48 3.22
CA TYR A 145 34.01 2.77 3.47
C TYR A 145 33.01 3.59 4.27
N VAL A 146 31.76 3.14 4.26
CA VAL A 146 30.68 3.67 5.09
C VAL A 146 30.55 2.81 6.34
N SER A 147 30.37 3.45 7.49
CA SER A 147 30.15 2.80 8.77
C SER A 147 28.97 3.43 9.50
N VAL A 148 28.27 2.62 10.30
CA VAL A 148 27.23 3.08 11.23
C VAL A 148 27.62 2.63 12.63
N ARG A 149 27.98 3.59 13.47
CA ARG A 149 28.47 3.36 14.83
C ARG A 149 28.12 4.53 15.74
N LYS A 150 28.16 4.27 17.05
CA LYS A 150 28.03 5.29 18.08
C LYS A 150 29.40 5.93 18.34
N GLY A 151 29.45 7.25 18.37
CA GLY A 151 30.62 8.04 18.78
C GLY A 151 30.23 9.15 19.75
N SER A 152 31.07 10.18 19.84
CA SER A 152 30.90 11.32 20.76
C SER A 152 29.62 12.11 20.55
N LEU A 153 29.13 12.18 19.30
CA LEU A 153 27.86 12.83 18.92
C LEU A 153 26.68 11.85 18.82
N GLY A 154 26.79 10.66 19.43
CA GLY A 154 25.77 9.62 19.37
C GLY A 154 25.90 8.71 18.14
N SER A 155 24.80 8.05 17.77
CA SER A 155 24.77 7.14 16.62
C SER A 155 24.82 7.93 15.31
N SER A 156 25.79 7.61 14.46
CA SER A 156 26.00 8.31 13.19
C SER A 156 26.29 7.33 12.06
N LEU A 157 25.82 7.71 10.88
CA LEU A 157 26.26 7.14 9.61
C LEU A 157 27.38 8.01 9.08
N ARG A 158 28.53 7.39 8.78
CA ARG A 158 29.76 8.12 8.46
C ARG A 158 30.54 7.48 7.32
N GLY A 159 31.01 8.31 6.42
CA GLY A 159 31.99 7.96 5.40
C GLY A 159 33.39 8.19 5.94
N LYS A 160 34.27 7.21 5.76
CA LYS A 160 35.67 7.28 6.16
C LYS A 160 36.57 7.05 4.97
N SER A 161 37.64 7.85 4.90
CA SER A 161 38.66 7.72 3.86
C SER A 161 40.04 8.01 4.43
N PRO A 162 41.07 7.21 4.08
CA PRO A 162 42.44 7.50 4.48
C PRO A 162 42.97 8.76 3.80
N ILE A 163 43.85 9.46 4.51
CA ILE A 163 44.71 10.50 3.94
C ILE A 163 46.04 9.81 3.63
N GLN A 164 46.47 9.88 2.37
CA GLN A 164 47.69 9.24 1.90
C GLN A 164 48.70 10.28 1.42
N ASP A 165 49.97 10.06 1.75
CA ASP A 165 51.07 10.85 1.21
C ASP A 165 51.37 10.47 -0.26
N SER A 166 52.32 11.18 -0.87
CA SER A 166 52.76 10.91 -2.26
C SER A 166 53.34 9.50 -2.48
N THR A 167 53.71 8.78 -1.42
CA THR A 167 54.20 7.39 -1.48
C THR A 167 53.09 6.36 -1.31
N GLY A 168 51.85 6.80 -1.02
CA GLY A 168 50.71 5.94 -0.73
C GLY A 168 50.60 5.48 0.72
N LYS A 169 51.47 5.99 1.62
CA LYS A 169 51.41 5.68 3.05
C LYS A 169 50.27 6.46 3.70
N VAL A 170 49.49 5.79 4.54
CA VAL A 170 48.42 6.43 5.30
C VAL A 170 49.01 7.28 6.43
N ILE A 171 48.75 8.58 6.38
CA ILE A 171 49.19 9.58 7.36
C ILE A 171 48.04 10.11 8.23
N GLY A 172 46.80 9.73 7.89
CA GLY A 172 45.63 10.19 8.61
C GLY A 172 44.33 9.64 8.06
N ILE A 173 43.22 10.18 8.54
CA ILE A 173 41.87 9.76 8.19
C ILE A 173 40.92 10.95 8.20
N VAL A 174 40.02 11.00 7.23
CA VAL A 174 38.87 11.90 7.23
C VAL A 174 37.61 11.10 7.53
N SER A 175 36.76 11.63 8.40
CA SER A 175 35.46 11.06 8.76
C SER A 175 34.39 12.14 8.64
N VAL A 176 33.49 11.97 7.67
CA VAL A 176 32.32 12.84 7.45
C VAL A 176 31.09 12.09 7.94
N GLY A 177 30.32 12.68 8.84
CA GLY A 177 29.22 12.00 9.50
C GLY A 177 27.91 12.77 9.54
N TYR A 178 26.84 11.99 9.44
CA TYR A 178 25.46 12.43 9.64
C TYR A 178 24.88 11.67 10.83
N THR A 179 24.30 12.39 11.80
CA THR A 179 23.64 11.77 12.95
C THR A 179 22.36 11.05 12.52
N LEU A 180 22.04 9.93 13.18
CA LEU A 180 20.80 9.21 12.88
C LEU A 180 19.56 10.06 13.18
N GLU A 181 19.62 10.94 14.18
CA GLU A 181 18.55 11.89 14.50
C GLU A 181 18.28 12.85 13.33
N GLN A 182 19.32 13.36 12.66
CA GLN A 182 19.17 14.19 11.47
C GLN A 182 18.53 13.40 10.30
N LEU A 183 18.95 12.14 10.07
CA LEU A 183 18.33 11.28 9.06
C LEU A 183 16.85 11.00 9.37
N GLU A 184 16.52 10.74 10.64
CA GLU A 184 15.13 10.52 11.07
C GLU A 184 14.27 11.78 10.90
N SER A 185 14.82 12.96 11.19
CA SER A 185 14.15 14.23 10.92
C SER A 185 13.83 14.42 9.43
N TRP A 186 14.77 14.14 8.55
CA TRP A 186 14.56 14.21 7.10
C TRP A 186 13.53 13.19 6.62
N LEU A 187 13.58 11.96 7.15
CA LEU A 187 12.60 10.92 6.86
C LEU A 187 11.20 11.36 7.30
N ASN A 188 11.07 11.92 8.50
CA ASN A 188 9.79 12.40 9.04
C ASN A 188 9.21 13.54 8.20
N LEU A 189 10.04 14.50 7.77
CA LEU A 189 9.61 15.56 6.86
C LEU A 189 9.06 14.97 5.56
N GLN A 190 9.77 14.01 4.97
CA GLN A 190 9.35 13.37 3.73
C GLN A 190 8.04 12.58 3.92
N ILE A 191 7.90 11.81 5.00
CA ILE A 191 6.66 11.07 5.31
C ILE A 191 5.49 12.02 5.59
N SER A 192 5.74 13.10 6.33
CA SER A 192 4.70 14.09 6.66
C SER A 192 4.12 14.75 5.41
N SER A 193 4.94 14.95 4.37
CA SER A 193 4.50 15.48 3.07
C SER A 193 3.53 14.55 2.33
N LEU A 194 3.55 13.24 2.63
CA LEU A 194 2.62 12.26 2.07
C LEU A 194 1.26 12.25 2.77
N LEU A 195 1.12 12.84 3.96
CA LEU A 195 -0.14 12.81 4.71
C LEU A 195 -1.28 13.49 3.94
N PHE A 196 -1.00 14.66 3.35
CA PHE A 196 -2.00 15.40 2.58
C PHE A 196 -2.52 14.64 1.35
N PRO A 197 -1.67 14.16 0.41
CA PRO A 197 -2.16 13.42 -0.76
C PRO A 197 -2.84 12.10 -0.36
N MET A 198 -2.39 11.43 0.70
CA MET A 198 -3.04 10.21 1.21
C MET A 198 -4.43 10.49 1.79
N ALA A 199 -4.57 11.57 2.56
CA ALA A 199 -5.87 12.00 3.08
C ALA A 199 -6.83 12.38 1.93
N LEU A 200 -6.33 13.12 0.93
CA LEU A 200 -7.12 13.47 -0.26
C LEU A 200 -7.57 12.24 -1.04
N LEU A 201 -6.67 11.28 -1.27
CA LEU A 201 -6.98 10.02 -1.95
C LEU A 201 -8.05 9.23 -1.19
N LEU A 202 -7.92 9.13 0.13
CA LEU A 202 -8.91 8.46 0.97
C LEU A 202 -10.29 9.12 0.85
N LEU A 203 -10.36 10.46 0.90
CA LEU A 203 -11.62 11.19 0.72
C LEU A 203 -12.27 10.92 -0.64
N VAL A 204 -11.47 10.89 -1.71
CA VAL A 204 -11.94 10.55 -3.06
C VAL A 204 -12.47 9.12 -3.11
N LEU A 205 -11.76 8.16 -2.52
CA LEU A 205 -12.21 6.76 -2.47
C LEU A 205 -13.52 6.61 -1.70
N LEU A 206 -13.68 7.30 -0.57
CA LEU A 206 -14.91 7.28 0.21
C LEU A 206 -16.08 7.94 -0.53
N TYR A 207 -15.81 9.04 -1.24
CA TYR A 207 -16.79 9.69 -2.10
C TYR A 207 -17.25 8.75 -3.21
N CYS A 208 -16.33 8.11 -3.91
CA CYS A 208 -16.61 7.11 -4.95
C CYS A 208 -17.40 5.92 -4.41
N ALA A 209 -16.98 5.35 -3.27
CA ALA A 209 -17.68 4.23 -2.62
C ALA A 209 -19.13 4.61 -2.24
N ARG A 210 -19.33 5.82 -1.72
CA ARG A 210 -20.67 6.34 -1.40
C ARG A 210 -21.52 6.53 -2.65
N ARG A 211 -20.98 7.13 -3.71
CA ARG A 211 -21.68 7.32 -4.99
C ARG A 211 -22.05 5.98 -5.63
N PHE A 212 -21.14 5.00 -5.60
CA PHE A 212 -21.37 3.65 -6.10
C PHE A 212 -22.49 2.95 -5.32
N SER A 213 -22.44 2.99 -3.98
CA SER A 213 -23.48 2.41 -3.12
C SER A 213 -24.88 3.02 -3.36
N LEU A 214 -24.94 4.34 -3.57
CA LEU A 214 -26.18 5.03 -3.94
C LEU A 214 -26.67 4.65 -5.34
N HIS A 215 -25.75 4.50 -6.31
CA HIS A 215 -26.07 4.09 -7.67
C HIS A 215 -26.69 2.70 -7.73
N ILE A 216 -26.09 1.71 -7.04
CA ILE A 216 -26.63 0.35 -6.94
C ILE A 216 -28.02 0.37 -6.28
N LYS A 217 -28.20 1.12 -5.19
CA LYS A 217 -29.53 1.24 -4.57
C LYS A 217 -30.58 1.79 -5.54
N LYS A 218 -30.22 2.80 -6.35
CA LYS A 218 -31.11 3.35 -7.37
C LYS A 218 -31.47 2.32 -8.43
N GLN A 219 -30.51 1.48 -8.87
CA GLN A 219 -30.76 0.37 -9.79
C GLN A 219 -31.66 -0.71 -9.17
N MET A 220 -31.62 -0.88 -7.85
CA MET A 220 -32.49 -1.77 -7.09
C MET A 220 -33.85 -1.13 -6.71
N LEU A 221 -34.30 -0.11 -7.43
CA LEU A 221 -35.57 0.59 -7.19
C LEU A 221 -35.69 1.13 -5.75
N ASN A 222 -34.56 1.47 -5.13
CA ASN A 222 -34.45 1.88 -3.73
C ASN A 222 -34.87 0.81 -2.70
N MET A 223 -35.04 -0.44 -3.12
CA MET A 223 -35.34 -1.60 -2.27
C MET A 223 -34.05 -2.23 -1.75
N GLU A 224 -34.10 -2.81 -0.55
CA GLU A 224 -33.04 -3.68 -0.06
C GLU A 224 -33.05 -5.02 -0.83
N PRO A 225 -31.91 -5.72 -0.99
CA PRO A 225 -31.83 -6.97 -1.76
C PRO A 225 -32.87 -8.02 -1.37
N GLN A 226 -33.14 -8.14 -0.08
CA GLN A 226 -34.14 -9.07 0.45
C GLN A 226 -35.56 -8.69 0.02
N GLN A 227 -35.88 -7.39 0.01
CA GLN A 227 -37.18 -6.88 -0.42
C GLN A 227 -37.38 -7.08 -1.93
N LEU A 228 -36.35 -6.82 -2.74
CA LEU A 228 -36.41 -7.04 -4.18
C LEU A 228 -36.63 -8.52 -4.51
N SER A 229 -35.91 -9.41 -3.81
CA SER A 229 -36.12 -10.87 -3.97
C SER A 229 -37.53 -11.29 -3.59
N GLN A 230 -38.09 -10.75 -2.50
CA GLN A 230 -39.46 -11.06 -2.08
C GLN A 230 -40.49 -10.56 -3.07
N LEU A 231 -40.31 -9.36 -3.62
CA LEU A 231 -41.20 -8.80 -4.64
C LEU A 231 -41.21 -9.66 -5.92
N LEU A 232 -40.04 -10.08 -6.39
CA LEU A 232 -39.93 -10.93 -7.58
C LEU A 232 -40.61 -12.29 -7.37
N ILE A 233 -40.43 -12.89 -6.20
CA ILE A 233 -41.10 -14.16 -5.84
C ILE A 233 -42.62 -13.94 -5.74
N GLN A 234 -43.07 -12.83 -5.15
CA GLN A 234 -44.50 -12.54 -5.06
C GLN A 234 -45.13 -12.36 -6.46
N GLN A 235 -44.46 -11.66 -7.37
CA GLN A 235 -44.93 -11.50 -8.74
C GLN A 235 -44.98 -12.83 -9.51
N SER A 236 -43.99 -13.72 -9.35
CA SER A 236 -44.01 -15.02 -10.02
C SER A 236 -45.12 -15.92 -9.49
N VAL A 237 -45.33 -15.95 -8.17
CA VAL A 237 -46.44 -16.69 -7.56
C VAL A 237 -47.79 -16.16 -8.04
N LEU A 238 -47.96 -14.85 -8.14
CA LEU A 238 -49.18 -14.26 -8.67
C LEU A 238 -49.42 -14.65 -10.13
N PHE A 239 -48.39 -14.56 -10.98
CA PHE A 239 -48.47 -14.97 -12.39
C PHE A 239 -48.88 -16.44 -12.56
N GLU A 240 -48.33 -17.32 -11.72
CA GLU A 240 -48.67 -18.75 -11.71
C GLU A 240 -50.08 -19.05 -11.16
N SER A 241 -50.59 -18.19 -10.28
CA SER A 241 -51.90 -18.37 -9.62
C SER A 241 -53.09 -17.83 -10.44
N VAL A 242 -52.85 -17.15 -11.56
CA VAL A 242 -53.93 -16.62 -12.41
C VAL A 242 -54.75 -17.77 -13.02
N PHE A 243 -56.07 -17.73 -12.86
CA PHE A 243 -57.01 -18.75 -13.38
C PHE A 243 -57.14 -18.74 -14.90
N GLU A 244 -56.75 -17.65 -15.55
CA GLU A 244 -56.66 -17.57 -17.00
C GLU A 244 -55.31 -18.10 -17.48
N GLY A 245 -55.31 -18.79 -18.63
CA GLY A 245 -54.07 -19.23 -19.26
C GLY A 245 -53.33 -18.04 -19.90
N LEU A 246 -52.16 -17.70 -19.35
CA LEU A 246 -51.30 -16.63 -19.85
C LEU A 246 -50.10 -17.19 -20.61
N ILE A 247 -49.88 -16.67 -21.81
CA ILE A 247 -48.71 -16.98 -22.66
C ILE A 247 -48.14 -15.65 -23.15
N ALA A 248 -46.92 -15.34 -22.76
CA ALA A 248 -46.19 -14.18 -23.26
C ALA A 248 -45.34 -14.58 -24.48
N ILE A 249 -45.31 -13.73 -25.51
CA ILE A 249 -44.54 -13.94 -26.74
C ILE A 249 -43.63 -12.76 -27.03
N ASP A 250 -42.47 -13.00 -27.62
CA ASP A 250 -41.57 -11.95 -28.11
C ASP A 250 -41.97 -11.42 -29.51
N SER A 251 -41.24 -10.42 -29.99
CA SER A 251 -41.41 -9.86 -31.35
C SER A 251 -41.16 -10.86 -32.49
N HIS A 252 -40.54 -12.00 -32.20
CA HIS A 252 -40.26 -13.09 -33.13
C HIS A 252 -41.25 -14.26 -32.97
N HIS A 253 -42.36 -14.04 -32.26
CA HIS A 253 -43.41 -15.03 -31.98
C HIS A 253 -42.92 -16.25 -31.18
N ARG A 254 -41.89 -16.09 -30.35
CA ARG A 254 -41.39 -17.14 -29.45
C ARG A 254 -41.98 -16.98 -28.06
N ILE A 255 -42.31 -18.09 -27.40
CA ILE A 255 -42.81 -18.09 -26.03
C ILE A 255 -41.72 -17.55 -25.09
N THR A 256 -42.03 -16.53 -24.31
CA THR A 256 -41.15 -15.93 -23.29
C THR A 256 -41.55 -16.28 -21.87
N ALA A 257 -42.83 -16.53 -21.61
CA ALA A 257 -43.34 -17.02 -20.34
C ALA A 257 -44.67 -17.76 -20.55
N ILE A 258 -44.96 -18.79 -19.75
CA ILE A 258 -46.23 -19.53 -19.79
C ILE A 258 -46.65 -19.97 -18.38
N ASN A 259 -47.82 -19.54 -17.93
CA ASN A 259 -48.29 -19.90 -16.57
C ASN A 259 -48.82 -21.34 -16.49
N GLN A 260 -48.92 -21.86 -15.28
CA GLN A 260 -49.39 -23.22 -14.99
C GLN A 260 -50.79 -23.45 -15.53
N THR A 261 -51.68 -22.47 -15.45
CA THR A 261 -53.05 -22.59 -15.97
C THR A 261 -53.07 -22.74 -17.48
N ALA A 262 -52.24 -22.00 -18.24
CA ALA A 262 -52.10 -22.17 -19.69
C ALA A 262 -51.57 -23.55 -20.05
N ARG A 263 -50.57 -24.05 -19.32
CA ARG A 263 -50.04 -25.41 -19.53
C ARG A 263 -51.11 -26.47 -19.29
N ARG A 264 -51.92 -26.31 -18.23
CA ARG A 264 -53.06 -27.21 -17.94
C ARG A 264 -54.13 -27.13 -19.03
N LEU A 265 -54.53 -25.93 -19.45
CA LEU A 265 -55.54 -25.74 -20.50
C LEU A 265 -55.10 -26.27 -21.86
N LEU A 266 -53.79 -26.19 -22.17
CA LEU A 266 -53.20 -26.71 -23.41
C LEU A 266 -52.72 -28.16 -23.30
N ASN A 267 -52.93 -28.84 -22.16
CA ASN A 267 -52.44 -30.20 -21.89
C ASN A 267 -50.93 -30.39 -22.18
N LEU A 268 -50.13 -29.37 -21.85
CA LEU A 268 -48.68 -29.42 -21.98
C LEU A 268 -48.07 -30.05 -20.73
N SER A 269 -47.52 -31.27 -20.87
CA SER A 269 -46.84 -31.98 -19.78
C SER A 269 -45.40 -31.53 -19.55
N GLN A 270 -44.87 -30.68 -20.43
CA GLN A 270 -43.48 -30.20 -20.39
C GLN A 270 -43.30 -29.09 -19.33
N PRO A 271 -42.12 -29.02 -18.68
CA PRO A 271 -41.78 -27.93 -17.79
C PRO A 271 -41.68 -26.60 -18.56
N GLU A 272 -41.94 -25.48 -17.89
CA GLU A 272 -41.87 -24.14 -18.49
C GLU A 272 -40.52 -23.89 -19.19
N SER A 273 -39.42 -24.34 -18.59
CA SER A 273 -38.06 -24.18 -19.11
C SER A 273 -37.84 -24.83 -20.49
N GLU A 274 -38.61 -25.87 -20.83
CA GLU A 274 -38.58 -26.45 -22.17
C GLU A 274 -39.40 -25.62 -23.15
N LEU A 275 -40.52 -25.05 -22.74
CA LEU A 275 -41.44 -24.34 -23.64
C LEU A 275 -40.97 -22.93 -24.03
N ILE A 276 -40.05 -22.34 -23.27
CA ILE A 276 -39.46 -21.01 -23.56
C ILE A 276 -38.60 -21.09 -24.84
N GLY A 277 -38.79 -20.13 -25.75
CA GLY A 277 -38.05 -20.02 -27.01
C GLY A 277 -38.69 -20.75 -28.20
N TYR A 278 -39.73 -21.56 -27.97
CA TYR A 278 -40.50 -22.20 -29.03
C TYR A 278 -41.30 -21.17 -29.84
N ALA A 279 -41.16 -21.22 -31.17
CA ALA A 279 -41.89 -20.35 -32.08
C ALA A 279 -43.34 -20.84 -32.26
N ILE A 280 -44.29 -19.95 -32.02
CA ILE A 280 -45.71 -20.17 -32.30
C ILE A 280 -45.96 -19.76 -33.76
N PRO A 281 -46.51 -20.65 -34.61
CA PRO A 281 -46.89 -20.26 -35.97
C PRO A 281 -47.99 -19.18 -35.93
N PRO A 282 -48.01 -18.21 -36.85
CA PRO A 282 -48.96 -17.09 -36.80
C PRO A 282 -50.41 -17.59 -36.95
N CYS A 283 -51.13 -17.77 -35.84
CA CYS A 283 -52.59 -17.98 -35.85
C CYS A 283 -53.27 -16.59 -35.80
N ARG A 284 -54.13 -16.28 -36.79
CA ARG A 284 -54.96 -15.06 -36.85
C ARG A 284 -55.84 -15.00 -35.60
N VAL A 285 -55.64 -13.98 -34.76
CA VAL A 285 -56.46 -13.73 -33.57
C VAL A 285 -57.73 -13.00 -34.01
N ALA A 286 -58.84 -13.72 -34.16
CA ALA A 286 -60.17 -13.13 -34.23
C ALA A 286 -60.80 -13.21 -32.84
N GLY A 287 -61.19 -12.06 -32.30
CA GLY A 287 -61.95 -11.82 -31.05
C GLY A 287 -62.16 -13.00 -30.11
N GLY A 288 -61.41 -13.01 -29.01
CA GLY A 288 -61.89 -13.53 -27.72
C GLY A 288 -62.41 -14.97 -27.68
N LEU A 289 -61.70 -15.97 -28.23
CA LEU A 289 -61.72 -17.33 -27.67
C LEU A 289 -60.60 -18.21 -28.25
N LEU A 290 -59.64 -18.52 -27.38
CA LEU A 290 -58.84 -19.74 -27.24
C LEU A 290 -58.31 -20.46 -28.51
N LEU A 291 -56.98 -20.37 -28.64
CA LEU A 291 -56.07 -21.20 -29.43
C LEU A 291 -56.42 -22.71 -29.40
N ARG A 292 -57.26 -23.14 -30.35
CA ARG A 292 -57.34 -24.54 -30.81
C ARG A 292 -56.18 -24.92 -31.77
N CYS A 293 -55.06 -24.21 -31.77
CA CYS A 293 -53.94 -24.49 -32.68
C CYS A 293 -52.96 -25.58 -32.15
N ALA A 294 -52.97 -25.95 -30.86
CA ALA A 294 -51.96 -26.86 -30.30
C ALA A 294 -52.30 -28.38 -30.36
N ALA A 295 -53.57 -28.78 -30.49
CA ALA A 295 -53.94 -30.19 -30.30
C ALA A 295 -53.76 -31.10 -31.54
N LYS A 296 -53.36 -30.58 -32.71
CA LYS A 296 -53.39 -31.37 -33.96
C LYS A 296 -52.05 -31.84 -34.52
N LYS A 297 -50.92 -31.62 -33.83
CA LYS A 297 -49.61 -32.06 -34.32
C LYS A 297 -48.82 -32.96 -33.36
N GLN A 298 -49.53 -33.74 -32.56
CA GLN A 298 -48.94 -34.84 -31.77
C GLN A 298 -49.69 -36.15 -32.06
N LYS A 299 -49.68 -36.53 -33.34
CA LYS A 299 -49.88 -37.92 -33.81
C LYS A 299 -49.05 -38.11 -35.09
N ARG A 300 -47.74 -38.24 -34.90
CA ARG A 300 -46.85 -39.15 -35.61
C ARG A 300 -45.48 -39.09 -34.95
#